data_AF-A0A4R0ZSK0-F1
#
_entry.id   AF-A0A4R0ZSK0-F1
#
_cell.length_a   1.000
_cell.length_b   1.000
_cell.length_c   1.000
_cell.angle_alpha   90.00
_cell.angle_beta   90.00
_cell.angle_gamma   90.00
#
_symmetry.space_group_name_H-M   'P 1'
#
loop_
_entity.id
_entity.type
_entity.pdbx_description
1 polymer ?
#
loop_
_entity_poly.entity_id
_entity_poly.type
_entity_poly.pdbx_seq_one_letter_code
_entity_poly.pdbx_strand_id
1 'polypeptide(L)' 'MQEILLSLLAGLICGMIFTALKLPLPAPPVLPGVIGIFGVFLGMKVYQFALANWPF' A
#
# COMPACT_ATOMS: atom_id res chain seq x y z
N MET A 1 -12.79 5.02 -8.43
CA MET A 1 -12.95 5.84 -7.20
C MET A 1 -13.65 5.08 -6.09
N GLN A 2 -14.68 4.30 -6.43
CA GLN A 2 -15.23 3.29 -5.53
C GLN A 2 -14.16 2.30 -5.04
N GLU A 3 -13.17 1.94 -5.87
CA GLU A 3 -12.11 1.00 -5.45
C GLU A 3 -11.26 1.54 -4.30
N ILE A 4 -11.01 2.86 -4.26
CA ILE A 4 -10.21 3.50 -3.20
C ILE A 4 -10.97 3.47 -1.88
N LEU A 5 -12.27 3.77 -1.91
CA LEU A 5 -13.11 3.73 -0.72
C LEU A 5 -13.27 2.30 -0.20
N LEU A 6 -13.46 1.34 -1.10
CA LEU A 6 -13.58 -0.07 -0.77
C LEU A 6 -12.27 -0.66 -0.24
N SER A 7 -11.11 -0.27 -0.78
CA SER A 7 -9.80 -0.74 -0.29
C SER A 7 -9.47 -0.17 1.09
N LEU A 8 -9.83 1.10 1.35
CA LEU A 8 -9.72 1.72 2.67
C LEU A 8 -10.61 0.98 3.69
N LEU A 9 -11.87 0.73 3.35
CA LEU A 9 -12.81 -0.01 4.21
C LEU A 9 -12.33 -1.44 4.47
N ALA A 10 -11.88 -2.14 3.45
CA ALA A 10 -11.34 -3.49 3.60
C ALA A 10 -10.11 -3.51 4.51
N GLY A 11 -9.18 -2.56 4.33
CA GLY A 11 -8.01 -2.42 5.21
C GLY A 11 -8.38 -2.13 6.66
N LEU A 12 -9.39 -1.26 6.88
CA LEU A 12 -9.89 -0.92 8.21
C LEU A 12 -10.57 -2.11 8.88
N ILE A 13 -11.43 -2.84 8.17
CA ILE A 13 -12.12 -4.04 8.68
C ILE A 13 -11.10 -5.15 8.99
N CYS A 14 -10.17 -5.43 8.07
CA CYS A 14 -9.11 -6.42 8.31
C CYS A 14 -8.23 -6.03 9.51
N GLY A 15 -7.83 -4.75 9.63
CA GLY A 15 -7.06 -4.27 10.78
C GLY A 15 -7.79 -4.47 12.10
N MET A 16 -9.08 -4.13 12.17
CA MET A 16 -9.91 -4.33 13.36
C MET A 16 -10.07 -5.81 13.71
N ILE A 17 -10.38 -6.68 12.74
CA ILE A 17 -10.59 -8.11 12.98
C ILE A 17 -9.31 -8.78 13.48
N PHE A 18 -8.17 -8.55 12.81
CA PHE A 18 -6.91 -9.18 13.18
C PHE A 18 -6.40 -8.69 14.54
N THR A 19 -6.60 -7.40 14.85
CA THR A 19 -6.27 -6.84 16.17
C THR A 19 -7.19 -7.41 17.26
N ALA A 20 -8.51 -7.49 17.00
CA ALA A 20 -9.48 -8.04 17.95
C ALA A 20 -9.22 -9.52 18.27
N LEU A 21 -8.83 -10.31 17.26
CA LEU A 21 -8.49 -11.72 17.39
C LEU A 21 -7.05 -11.97 17.86
N LYS A 22 -6.25 -10.91 18.08
CA LYS A 22 -4.81 -11.00 18.42
C LYS A 22 -4.00 -11.87 17.44
N LEU A 23 -4.44 -11.92 16.18
CA LEU A 23 -3.73 -12.65 15.13
C LEU A 23 -2.52 -11.81 14.65
N PRO A 24 -1.44 -12.46 14.20
CA PRO A 24 -0.33 -11.75 13.57
C PRO A 24 -0.86 -10.94 12.39
N LEU A 25 -0.55 -9.63 12.39
CA LEU A 25 -1.01 -8.74 11.33
C LEU A 25 -0.28 -9.10 10.02
N PRO A 26 -0.99 -9.34 8.91
CA PRO A 26 -0.36 -9.62 7.62
C PRO A 26 0.29 -8.37 7.00
N ALA A 27 -0.16 -7.17 7.38
CA ALA A 27 0.42 -5.91 6.95
C ALA A 27 1.53 -5.45 7.91
N PRO A 28 2.57 -4.74 7.43
CA PRO A 28 3.65 -4.24 8.29
C PRO A 28 3.07 -3.37 9.42
N PRO A 29 3.19 -3.76 10.70
CA PRO A 29 2.58 -3.04 11.81
C PRO A 29 3.35 -1.76 12.20
N VAL A 30 4.45 -1.46 11.49
CA VAL A 30 5.37 -0.37 11.80
C VAL A 30 5.35 0.67 10.69
N LEU A 31 5.43 1.96 11.06
CA LEU A 31 5.48 3.09 10.12
C LEU A 31 6.55 2.91 9.01
N PRO A 32 7.77 2.42 9.30
CA PRO A 32 8.77 2.16 8.25
C PRO A 32 8.32 1.18 7.17
N GLY A 33 7.52 0.16 7.52
CA GLY A 33 7.01 -0.81 6.54
C GLY A 33 5.98 -0.19 5.59
N VAL A 34 5.12 0.68 6.12
CA VAL A 34 4.16 1.46 5.31
C VAL A 34 4.90 2.41 4.37
N ILE A 35 5.91 3.12 4.87
CA ILE A 35 6.75 4.02 4.07
C ILE A 35 7.50 3.24 2.98
N GLY A 36 7.97 2.03 3.26
CA GLY A 36 8.60 1.15 2.28
C GLY A 36 7.68 0.78 1.12
N ILE A 37 6.43 0.39 1.39
CA ILE A 37 5.43 0.07 0.35
C ILE A 37 5.14 1.31 -0.52
N PHE A 38 4.99 2.48 0.11
CA PHE A 38 4.85 3.75 -0.61
C PHE A 38 6.05 4.03 -1.51
N GLY A 39 7.27 3.81 -1.02
CA GLY A 39 8.51 3.98 -1.80
C GLY A 39 8.57 3.07 -3.02
N VAL A 40 8.14 1.81 -2.90
CA VAL A 40 8.06 0.87 -4.02
C VAL A 40 7.08 1.35 -5.09
N PHE A 41 5.89 1.82 -4.68
CA PHE A 41 4.91 2.37 -5.61
C PHE A 41 5.44 3.64 -6.31
N LEU A 42 6.09 4.53 -5.56
CA LEU A 42 6.67 5.75 -6.11
C LEU A 42 7.79 5.43 -7.10
N GLY A 43 8.67 4.48 -6.78
CA GLY A 43 9.75 4.02 -7.65
C GLY A 43 9.24 3.46 -8.98
N MET A 44 8.17 2.65 -8.94
CA MET A 44 7.49 2.19 -10.16
C MET A 44 6.97 3.36 -11.00
N LYS A 45 6.33 4.36 -10.38
CA LYS A 45 5.80 5.53 -11.09
C LYS A 45 6.90 6.38 -11.71
N VAL A 46 8.00 6.59 -10.98
CA VAL A 46 9.19 7.30 -11.48
C VAL A 46 9.80 6.55 -12.67
N TYR A 47 9.93 5.22 -12.59
CA TYR A 47 10.44 4.41 -13.69
C TYR A 47 9.54 4.47 -14.92
N GLN A 48 8.21 4.34 -14.74
CA GLN A 48 7.24 4.49 -15.84
C GLN A 48 7.32 5.88 -16.48
N PHE A 49 7.47 6.93 -15.67
CA PHE A 49 7.65 8.29 -16.17
C PHE A 49 8.97 8.44 -16.94
N ALA A 50 10.07 7.92 -16.40
CA ALA A 50 11.37 7.96 -17.07
C ALA A 50 11.32 7.23 -18.43
N LEU A 51 10.68 6.06 -18.48
CA LEU A 51 10.50 5.29 -19.72
C LEU A 51 9.64 6.03 -20.74
N ALA A 52 8.53 6.66 -20.31
CA ALA A 52 7.61 7.38 -21.18
C ALA A 52 8.22 8.66 -21.79
N ASN A 53 9.23 9.25 -21.14
CA ASN A 53 9.92 10.46 -21.61
C ASN A 53 11.30 10.15 -22.22
N TRP A 54 11.68 8.88 -22.33
CA TRP A 54 12.93 8.48 -22.97
C TRP A 54 12.71 8.37 -24.49
N PRO A 55 13.46 9.12 -25.31
CA PRO A 55 13.19 9.29 -26.74
C PRO A 55 13.78 8.19 -27.65
N PHE A 56 14.05 7.00 -27.12
CA PHE A 56 14.65 5.89 -27.87
C PHE A 56 13.80 4.62 -27.81
#